data_AF-A0A535JS63-F1
#
_entry.id   AF-A0A535JS63-F1
#
_cell.length_a   1.000
_cell.length_b   1.000
_cell.length_c   1.000
_cell.angle_alpha   90.00
_cell.angle_beta   90.00
_cell.angle_gamma   90.00
#
_symmetry.space_group_name_H-M   'P 1'
#
loop_
_entity.id
_entity.type
_entity.pdbx_description
1 polymer ?
#
loop_
_entity_poly.entity_id
_entity_poly.type
_entity_poly.pdbx_seq_one_letter_code
_entity_poly.pdbx_strand_id
1 'polypeptide(L)'
;MPLLVVLAIASAACAEPSASAPGGSTLAASSARTDGVGNELLPVVDDATWARLADRPLRLSSVGPPIPCPKTATVEVSSYAGALAGPGPVYSSGNQLFYTRGVDGTLRAKVAWISRPEYTGPALVRGIRIDSPGAVRFVGGAHLGTELRFGYDTGVRAAGSEVGWRFLPSTVVVTAPGCYAFQIDGPDWTVTIVMETIANP
;
A
#
# COMPACT_ATOMS: atom_id res chain seq x y z
N MET A 1 82.03 9.64 9.45
CA MET A 1 83.05 8.57 9.42
C MET A 1 82.37 7.26 9.76
N PRO A 2 82.64 6.18 9.01
CA PRO A 2 81.69 5.09 8.77
C PRO A 2 81.95 3.85 9.64
N LEU A 3 81.07 2.85 9.49
CA LEU A 3 81.29 1.41 9.76
C LEU A 3 81.36 1.01 11.25
N LEU A 4 80.85 -0.13 11.73
CA LEU A 4 80.41 -1.37 11.10
C LEU A 4 79.47 -2.14 12.07
N VAL A 5 78.53 -2.83 11.45
CA VAL A 5 77.56 -3.85 11.91
C VAL A 5 78.09 -4.85 12.95
N VAL A 6 77.25 -5.21 13.94
CA VAL A 6 77.16 -6.60 14.42
C VAL A 6 75.70 -7.01 14.59
N LEU A 7 75.30 -7.95 13.75
CA LEU A 7 74.04 -8.69 13.74
C LEU A 7 74.17 -9.87 14.71
N ALA A 8 73.25 -10.03 15.66
CA ALA A 8 73.11 -11.25 16.44
C ALA A 8 71.68 -11.78 16.30
N ILE A 9 71.60 -12.95 15.69
CA ILE A 9 70.40 -13.70 15.33
C ILE A 9 70.05 -14.59 16.53
N ALA A 10 68.80 -14.55 16.99
CA ALA A 10 68.24 -15.57 17.89
C ALA A 10 66.90 -16.04 17.32
N SER A 11 66.88 -17.32 16.96
CA SER A 11 65.75 -18.02 16.35
C SER A 11 64.88 -18.72 17.40
N ALA A 12 63.65 -19.02 16.97
CA ALA A 12 62.70 -20.00 17.51
C ALA A 12 61.74 -19.55 18.62
N ALA A 13 60.46 -19.40 18.26
CA ALA A 13 59.46 -20.45 18.52
C ALA A 13 58.14 -20.13 17.79
N CYS A 14 57.58 -21.14 17.11
CA CYS A 14 56.26 -21.11 16.50
C CYS A 14 55.16 -21.17 17.57
N ALA A 15 54.10 -20.37 17.42
CA ALA A 15 52.74 -20.73 17.80
C ALA A 15 51.75 -19.73 17.17
N GLU A 16 51.07 -20.16 16.11
CA GLU A 16 49.84 -19.52 15.63
C GLU A 16 48.68 -19.95 16.54
N PRO A 17 47.88 -19.01 17.07
CA PRO A 17 46.53 -19.33 17.51
C PRO A 17 45.58 -19.16 16.31
N SER A 18 44.95 -20.28 15.98
CA SER A 18 43.90 -20.41 14.99
C SER A 18 42.72 -19.46 15.22
N ALA A 19 42.02 -19.21 14.11
CA ALA A 19 40.75 -18.51 13.99
C ALA A 19 39.76 -18.78 15.13
N SER A 20 39.05 -17.72 15.53
CA SER A 20 37.66 -17.79 15.97
C SER A 20 37.02 -16.41 15.79
N ALA A 21 36.45 -16.20 14.61
CA ALA A 21 35.42 -15.19 14.45
C ALA A 21 34.23 -15.60 15.32
N PRO A 22 33.66 -14.72 16.17
CA PRO A 22 32.29 -14.91 16.60
C PRO A 22 31.40 -14.58 15.40
N GLY A 23 31.21 -15.58 14.55
CA GLY A 23 30.03 -15.72 13.72
C GLY A 23 28.84 -15.78 14.65
N GLY A 24 28.15 -14.65 14.76
CA GLY A 24 26.96 -14.48 15.56
C GLY A 24 26.04 -13.46 14.90
N SER A 25 25.88 -13.54 13.57
CA SER A 25 24.66 -13.03 12.95
C SER A 25 23.52 -13.88 13.49
N THR A 26 22.98 -13.49 14.65
CA THR A 26 21.60 -13.79 14.99
C THR A 26 20.75 -13.14 13.91
N LEU A 27 20.55 -13.87 12.81
CA LEU A 27 19.33 -13.80 12.03
C LEU A 27 18.23 -14.02 13.06
N ALA A 28 17.66 -12.93 13.56
CA ALA A 28 16.43 -13.00 14.34
C ALA A 28 15.45 -13.77 13.46
N ALA A 29 15.17 -15.02 13.86
CA ALA A 29 14.14 -15.80 13.22
C ALA A 29 12.86 -14.98 13.39
N SER A 30 12.41 -14.35 12.30
CA SER A 30 11.17 -13.61 12.25
C SER A 30 10.09 -14.57 12.73
N SER A 31 9.58 -14.37 13.94
CA SER A 31 8.51 -15.22 14.47
C SER A 31 7.33 -15.06 13.52
N ALA A 32 6.96 -16.15 12.86
CA ALA A 32 5.79 -16.19 11.99
C ALA A 32 4.58 -15.70 12.81
N ARG A 33 3.82 -14.76 12.24
CA ARG A 33 2.58 -14.30 12.88
C ARG A 33 1.58 -15.43 12.76
N THR A 34 0.76 -15.67 13.79
CA THR A 34 -0.34 -16.65 13.71
C THR A 34 -1.65 -16.04 14.15
N ASP A 35 -2.77 -16.54 13.63
CA ASP A 35 -4.09 -16.21 14.18
C ASP A 35 -4.39 -16.97 15.49
N GLY A 36 -5.55 -16.72 16.09
CA GLY A 36 -5.97 -17.35 17.35
C GLY A 36 -6.20 -18.86 17.28
N VAL A 37 -6.10 -19.47 16.09
CA VAL A 37 -6.22 -20.92 15.87
C VAL A 37 -4.94 -21.54 15.29
N GLY A 38 -3.85 -20.76 15.19
CA GLY A 38 -2.51 -21.25 14.83
C GLY A 38 -2.16 -21.19 13.35
N ASN A 39 -2.99 -20.58 12.50
CA ASN A 39 -2.65 -20.41 11.08
C ASN A 39 -1.59 -19.33 10.92
N GLU A 40 -0.57 -19.58 10.11
CA GLU A 40 0.43 -18.58 9.76
C GLU A 40 -0.18 -17.42 8.95
N LEU A 41 0.07 -16.20 9.40
CA LEU A 41 -0.34 -14.94 8.80
C LEU A 41 0.84 -14.33 8.06
N LEU A 42 0.54 -13.68 6.92
CA LEU A 42 1.52 -12.88 6.19
C LEU A 42 2.17 -11.85 7.12
N PRO A 43 3.38 -11.33 6.82
CA PRO A 43 3.96 -10.25 7.61
C PRO A 43 3.09 -8.98 7.57
N VAL A 44 3.27 -8.08 8.55
CA VAL A 44 2.77 -6.70 8.43
C VAL A 44 3.71 -5.94 7.53
N VAL A 45 3.19 -5.01 6.73
CA VAL A 45 4.02 -4.05 6.00
C VAL A 45 4.68 -3.11 7.02
N ASP A 46 6.00 -3.06 7.04
CA ASP A 46 6.76 -2.22 7.97
C ASP A 46 6.56 -0.72 7.74
N ASP A 47 6.83 0.08 8.78
CA ASP A 47 6.66 1.54 8.72
C ASP A 47 7.58 2.22 7.71
N ALA A 48 8.78 1.68 7.46
CA ALA A 48 9.70 2.22 6.46
C ALA A 48 9.12 2.09 5.04
N THR A 49 8.43 0.98 4.76
CA THR A 49 7.71 0.75 3.51
C THR A 49 6.55 1.71 3.36
N TRP A 50 5.77 1.93 4.43
CA TRP A 50 4.70 2.93 4.40
C TRP A 50 5.23 4.35 4.21
N ALA A 51 6.31 4.71 4.89
CA ALA A 51 6.96 6.01 4.73
C ALA A 51 7.42 6.22 3.29
N ARG A 52 8.08 5.23 2.67
CA ARG A 52 8.49 5.31 1.25
C ARG A 52 7.31 5.51 0.30
N LEU A 53 6.17 4.86 0.54
CA LEU A 53 4.96 5.07 -0.26
C LEU A 53 4.35 6.46 -0.04
N ALA A 54 4.32 6.94 1.21
CA ALA A 54 3.81 8.26 1.56
C ALA A 54 4.68 9.39 0.99
N ASP A 55 5.99 9.21 0.92
CA ASP A 55 6.94 10.15 0.34
C ASP A 55 6.78 10.34 -1.17
N ARG A 56 6.06 9.43 -1.85
CA ARG A 56 5.75 9.62 -3.27
C ARG A 56 4.87 10.86 -3.43
N PRO A 57 5.19 11.79 -4.34
CA PRO A 57 4.38 13.00 -4.52
C PRO A 57 2.95 12.67 -4.96
N LEU A 58 1.97 13.38 -4.41
CA LEU A 58 0.58 13.29 -4.87
C LEU A 58 0.43 14.08 -6.17
N ARG A 59 0.37 13.38 -7.30
CA ARG A 59 0.31 13.93 -8.67
C ARG A 59 -1.12 13.92 -9.19
N LEU A 60 -2.01 14.58 -8.47
CA LEU A 60 -3.41 14.73 -8.85
C LEU A 60 -3.66 16.18 -9.28
N SER A 61 -3.81 16.41 -10.58
CA SER A 61 -4.07 17.74 -11.12
C SER A 61 -5.54 18.11 -10.93
N SER A 62 -5.80 19.30 -10.39
CA SER A 62 -7.13 19.90 -10.52
C SER A 62 -7.38 20.21 -11.99
N VAL A 63 -8.58 19.89 -12.46
CA VAL A 63 -8.98 20.01 -13.87
C VAL A 63 -9.97 21.15 -14.09
N GLY A 64 -10.14 22.06 -13.11
CA GLY A 64 -11.31 22.97 -13.05
C GLY A 64 -12.59 22.15 -12.94
N PRO A 65 -13.80 22.68 -13.14
CA PRO A 65 -15.01 21.86 -13.24
C PRO A 65 -15.17 21.25 -14.64
N PRO A 66 -14.64 20.04 -14.96
CA PRO A 66 -14.97 19.38 -16.21
C PRO A 66 -16.43 18.92 -16.13
N ILE A 67 -17.20 19.28 -17.16
CA ILE A 67 -18.52 18.70 -17.40
C ILE A 67 -18.38 17.92 -18.72
N PRO A 68 -18.48 16.58 -18.71
CA PRO A 68 -18.72 15.67 -17.57
C PRO A 68 -17.44 15.26 -16.81
N CYS A 69 -17.62 14.63 -15.64
CA CYS A 69 -16.54 14.04 -14.86
C CYS A 69 -15.73 13.02 -15.67
N PRO A 70 -14.38 13.14 -15.78
CA PRO A 70 -13.56 12.22 -16.59
C PRO A 70 -13.30 10.91 -15.83
N LYS A 71 -14.37 10.14 -15.58
CA LYS A 71 -14.30 8.86 -14.86
C LYS A 71 -13.34 7.90 -15.53
N THR A 72 -12.55 7.20 -14.71
CA THR A 72 -11.73 6.10 -15.21
C THR A 72 -12.62 4.99 -15.78
N ALA A 73 -12.24 4.43 -16.93
CA ALA A 73 -12.97 3.33 -17.53
C ALA A 73 -12.96 2.10 -16.61
N THR A 74 -14.04 1.33 -16.67
CA THR A 74 -14.16 0.06 -15.95
C THR A 74 -13.92 -1.11 -16.89
N VAL A 75 -13.30 -2.15 -16.36
CA VAL A 75 -13.13 -3.45 -17.02
C VAL A 75 -13.86 -4.51 -16.22
N GLU A 76 -14.57 -5.40 -16.90
CA GLU A 76 -15.08 -6.62 -16.27
C GLU A 76 -13.92 -7.60 -16.15
N VAL A 77 -13.69 -8.08 -14.92
CA VAL A 77 -12.71 -9.14 -14.64
C VAL A 77 -13.38 -10.19 -13.77
N SER A 78 -12.91 -11.43 -13.83
CA SER A 78 -13.43 -12.56 -13.05
C SER A 78 -13.08 -12.47 -11.55
N SER A 79 -13.37 -11.34 -10.93
CA SER A 79 -12.99 -11.02 -9.55
C SER A 79 -14.15 -11.13 -8.55
N TYR A 80 -15.35 -11.55 -8.99
CA TYR A 80 -16.60 -11.49 -8.20
C TYR A 80 -17.05 -10.05 -7.81
N ALA A 81 -16.22 -9.03 -8.04
CA ALA A 81 -16.50 -7.64 -7.68
C ALA A 81 -17.27 -6.84 -8.74
N GLY A 82 -17.52 -7.46 -9.90
CA GLY A 82 -18.04 -6.78 -11.09
C GLY A 82 -17.00 -5.84 -11.73
N ALA A 83 -17.50 -4.79 -12.37
CA ALA A 83 -16.71 -3.80 -13.08
C ALA A 83 -15.65 -3.14 -12.17
N LEU A 84 -14.37 -3.22 -12.56
CA LEU A 84 -13.24 -2.62 -11.83
C LEU A 84 -12.70 -1.41 -12.57
N ALA A 85 -12.46 -0.30 -11.86
CA ALA A 85 -11.81 0.86 -12.46
C ALA A 85 -10.30 0.86 -12.20
N GLY A 86 -9.56 1.32 -13.20
CA GLY A 86 -8.11 1.47 -13.16
C GLY A 86 -7.37 0.40 -13.98
N PRO A 87 -6.11 0.67 -14.36
CA PRO A 87 -5.30 -0.28 -15.14
C PRO A 87 -4.70 -1.42 -14.29
N GLY A 88 -4.90 -1.38 -12.96
CA GLY A 88 -4.28 -2.30 -12.01
C GLY A 88 -2.87 -1.88 -11.59
N PRO A 89 -2.20 -2.68 -10.75
CA PRO A 89 -2.66 -3.99 -10.26
C PRO A 89 -3.65 -3.91 -9.09
N VAL A 90 -3.88 -2.71 -8.55
CA VAL A 90 -4.94 -2.43 -7.57
C VAL A 90 -6.00 -1.55 -8.23
N TYR A 91 -7.26 -1.93 -8.03
CA TYR A 91 -8.44 -1.35 -8.65
C TYR A 91 -9.40 -0.83 -7.59
N SER A 92 -10.34 0.02 -7.98
CA SER A 92 -11.57 0.26 -7.22
C SER A 92 -12.72 -0.56 -7.79
N SER A 93 -13.66 -0.97 -6.94
CA SER A 93 -14.97 -1.46 -7.37
C SER A 93 -15.74 -0.33 -8.03
N GLY A 94 -15.90 -0.39 -9.35
CA GLY A 94 -16.52 0.66 -10.17
C GLY A 94 -15.73 1.98 -10.22
N ASN A 95 -16.31 2.95 -10.92
CA ASN A 95 -15.78 4.30 -11.10
C ASN A 95 -16.73 5.37 -10.54
N GLN A 96 -17.59 4.99 -9.59
CA GLN A 96 -18.57 5.86 -8.96
C GLN A 96 -18.53 5.71 -7.44
N LEU A 97 -18.67 6.84 -6.75
CA LEU A 97 -18.80 6.90 -5.31
C LEU A 97 -20.29 7.03 -4.97
N PHE A 98 -20.97 5.89 -4.85
CA PHE A 98 -22.36 5.85 -4.38
C PHE A 98 -22.41 6.21 -2.90
N TYR A 99 -22.87 7.43 -2.60
CA TYR A 99 -22.81 7.97 -1.24
C TYR A 99 -24.17 8.00 -0.57
N THR A 100 -24.14 7.80 0.75
CA THR A 100 -25.21 8.23 1.67
C THR A 100 -24.74 9.46 2.42
N ARG A 101 -25.66 10.37 2.75
CA ARG A 101 -25.36 11.55 3.57
C ARG A 101 -25.40 11.17 5.06
N GLY A 102 -24.30 11.42 5.76
CA GLY A 102 -24.21 11.31 7.21
C GLY A 102 -24.93 12.44 7.92
N VAL A 103 -25.22 12.25 9.21
CA VAL A 103 -25.83 13.28 10.08
C VAL A 103 -24.96 14.53 10.23
N ASP A 104 -23.64 14.37 10.06
CA ASP A 104 -22.63 15.42 10.04
C ASP A 104 -22.54 16.16 8.68
N GLY A 105 -23.43 15.83 7.73
CA GLY A 105 -23.45 16.38 6.38
C GLY A 105 -22.41 15.79 5.43
N THR A 106 -21.51 14.93 5.91
CA THR A 106 -20.51 14.26 5.07
C THR A 106 -21.17 13.26 4.12
N LEU A 107 -20.55 13.04 2.97
CA LEU A 107 -20.96 12.02 2.01
C LEU A 107 -20.07 10.80 2.20
N ARG A 108 -20.68 9.65 2.45
CA ARG A 108 -19.99 8.41 2.79
C ARG A 108 -20.30 7.36 1.74
N ALA A 109 -19.29 6.96 0.98
CA ALA A 109 -19.41 5.97 -0.09
C ALA A 109 -18.65 4.71 0.28
N LYS A 110 -19.30 3.55 0.17
CA LYS A 110 -18.63 2.25 0.35
C LYS A 110 -17.83 1.94 -0.92
N VAL A 111 -16.54 1.62 -0.76
CA VAL A 111 -15.66 1.26 -1.87
C VAL A 111 -14.81 0.06 -1.49
N ALA A 112 -14.82 -0.98 -2.31
CA ALA A 112 -13.85 -2.06 -2.20
C ALA A 112 -12.64 -1.75 -3.10
N TRP A 113 -11.45 -1.78 -2.51
CA TRP A 113 -10.19 -1.75 -3.26
C TRP A 113 -9.72 -3.18 -3.45
N ILE A 114 -9.26 -3.52 -4.64
CA ILE A 114 -9.14 -4.92 -5.06
C ILE A 114 -7.81 -5.10 -5.76
N SER A 115 -7.01 -6.10 -5.37
CA SER A 115 -5.81 -6.47 -6.10
C SER A 115 -5.98 -7.81 -6.80
N ARG A 116 -5.50 -7.89 -8.04
CA ARG A 116 -5.43 -9.16 -8.78
C ARG A 116 -4.46 -10.16 -8.12
N PRO A 117 -4.60 -11.48 -8.35
CA PRO A 117 -3.80 -12.52 -7.71
C PRO A 117 -2.29 -12.36 -7.87
N GLU A 118 -1.82 -11.88 -9.02
CA GLU A 118 -0.39 -11.77 -9.32
C GLU A 118 0.28 -10.64 -8.53
N TYR A 119 -0.51 -9.72 -7.94
CA TYR A 119 0.02 -8.64 -7.13
C TYR A 119 -0.13 -8.94 -5.65
N THR A 120 1.00 -9.24 -5.01
CA THR A 120 1.10 -9.54 -3.58
C THR A 120 1.66 -8.38 -2.74
N GLY A 121 2.11 -7.29 -3.39
CA GLY A 121 2.72 -6.14 -2.73
C GLY A 121 1.73 -5.23 -2.00
N PRO A 122 2.23 -4.22 -1.26
CA PRO A 122 1.42 -3.23 -0.58
C PRO A 122 1.06 -2.08 -1.52
N ALA A 123 0.00 -1.33 -1.22
CA ALA A 123 -0.29 -0.09 -1.93
C ALA A 123 -0.84 0.98 -0.98
N LEU A 124 -0.60 2.25 -1.30
CA LEU A 124 -1.12 3.40 -0.58
C LEU A 124 -2.10 4.15 -1.47
N VAL A 125 -3.33 4.35 -0.99
CA VAL A 125 -4.38 5.09 -1.71
C VAL A 125 -4.55 6.45 -1.06
N ARG A 126 -4.49 7.51 -1.86
CA ARG A 126 -4.67 8.91 -1.44
C ARG A 126 -5.54 9.63 -2.46
N GLY A 127 -6.41 10.53 -2.01
CA GLY A 127 -7.35 11.19 -2.92
C GLY A 127 -7.55 12.67 -2.66
N ILE A 128 -8.01 13.36 -3.70
CA ILE A 128 -8.47 14.75 -3.64
C ILE A 128 -9.70 14.93 -4.51
N ARG A 129 -10.47 15.98 -4.22
CA ARG A 129 -11.40 16.54 -5.20
C ARG A 129 -10.60 17.23 -6.31
N ILE A 130 -10.96 16.98 -7.56
CA ILE A 130 -10.25 17.53 -8.72
C ILE A 130 -11.04 18.58 -9.48
N ASP A 131 -12.37 18.62 -9.29
CA ASP A 131 -13.26 19.63 -9.90
C ASP A 131 -13.39 20.93 -9.08
N SER A 132 -12.97 20.88 -7.82
CA SER A 132 -12.99 21.99 -6.87
C SER A 132 -12.11 21.63 -5.66
N PRO A 133 -11.80 22.56 -4.75
CA PRO A 133 -11.18 22.20 -3.48
C PRO A 133 -12.06 21.22 -2.68
N GLY A 134 -11.42 20.21 -2.08
CA GLY A 134 -12.10 19.23 -1.23
C GLY A 134 -11.17 18.08 -0.84
N ALA A 135 -11.22 17.70 0.43
CA ALA A 135 -10.42 16.60 0.95
C ALA A 135 -11.14 15.26 0.79
N VAL A 136 -10.35 14.20 0.63
CA VAL A 136 -10.80 12.82 0.75
C VAL A 136 -10.29 12.26 2.07
N ARG A 137 -11.17 11.55 2.77
CA ARG A 137 -10.81 10.77 3.96
C ARG A 137 -11.27 9.34 3.76
N PHE A 138 -10.58 8.42 4.41
CA PHE A 138 -10.91 7.01 4.38
C PHE A 138 -11.25 6.52 5.78
N VAL A 139 -12.25 5.65 5.86
CA VAL A 139 -12.50 4.79 7.02
C VAL A 139 -12.24 3.36 6.57
N GLY A 140 -11.26 2.71 7.16
CA GLY A 140 -10.92 1.30 6.92
C GLY A 140 -10.24 0.72 8.15
N GLY A 141 -10.71 -0.44 8.63
CA GLY A 141 -10.33 -0.93 9.96
C GLY A 141 -10.70 0.08 11.07
N ALA A 142 -9.79 0.34 12.01
CA ALA A 142 -9.98 1.26 13.13
C ALA A 142 -9.55 2.72 12.87
N HIS A 143 -9.16 3.09 11.63
CA HIS A 143 -8.52 4.38 11.37
C HIS A 143 -9.33 5.25 10.39
N LEU A 144 -9.61 6.50 10.80
CA LEU A 144 -10.00 7.60 9.92
C LEU A 144 -8.73 8.34 9.48
N GLY A 145 -8.35 8.23 8.21
CA GLY A 145 -7.10 8.78 7.68
C GLY A 145 -7.28 9.59 6.40
N THR A 146 -6.23 10.31 5.99
CA THR A 146 -6.08 10.89 4.64
C THR A 146 -5.61 9.85 3.63
N GLU A 147 -5.18 8.69 4.11
CA GLU A 147 -4.59 7.63 3.31
C GLU A 147 -5.22 6.30 3.72
N LEU A 148 -5.35 5.40 2.75
CA LEU A 148 -5.77 4.03 2.97
C LEU A 148 -4.61 3.10 2.61
N ARG A 149 -4.24 2.24 3.57
CA ARG A 149 -3.15 1.28 3.45
C ARG A 149 -3.67 -0.08 3.00
N PHE A 150 -3.27 -0.50 1.81
CA PHE A 150 -3.51 -1.83 1.28
C PHE A 150 -2.32 -2.72 1.61
N GLY A 151 -2.43 -3.50 2.69
CA GLY A 151 -1.35 -4.34 3.19
C GLY A 151 -1.12 -5.63 2.38
N TYR A 152 -0.15 -6.44 2.81
CA TYR A 152 0.08 -7.79 2.26
C TYR A 152 -1.14 -8.70 2.49
N ASP A 153 -1.72 -8.61 3.68
CA ASP A 153 -2.99 -9.21 4.03
C ASP A 153 -4.01 -8.10 4.31
N THR A 154 -5.18 -8.21 3.69
CA THR A 154 -6.30 -7.31 3.95
C THR A 154 -7.26 -7.87 5.00
N GLY A 155 -7.07 -9.11 5.44
CA GLY A 155 -7.93 -9.81 6.40
C GLY A 155 -9.32 -10.15 5.85
N VAL A 156 -9.56 -9.90 4.56
CA VAL A 156 -10.86 -10.12 3.91
C VAL A 156 -10.70 -11.09 2.75
N ARG A 157 -11.45 -12.18 2.83
CA ARG A 157 -11.63 -13.14 1.74
C ARG A 157 -13.05 -12.97 1.22
N ALA A 158 -13.20 -12.51 -0.01
CA ALA A 158 -14.52 -12.42 -0.62
C ALA A 158 -15.00 -13.85 -0.96
N ALA A 159 -16.17 -14.23 -0.46
CA ALA A 159 -16.74 -15.55 -0.78
C ALA A 159 -16.98 -15.65 -2.29
N GLY A 160 -16.51 -16.74 -2.91
CA GLY A 160 -16.67 -16.97 -4.35
C GLY A 160 -15.70 -16.20 -5.26
N SER A 161 -14.77 -15.39 -4.72
CA SER A 161 -13.68 -14.84 -5.54
C SER A 161 -12.67 -15.93 -5.90
N GLU A 162 -12.05 -15.82 -7.08
CA GLU A 162 -10.91 -16.67 -7.44
C GLU A 162 -9.78 -16.54 -6.40
N VAL A 163 -9.00 -17.61 -6.26
CA VAL A 163 -7.88 -17.67 -5.31
C VAL A 163 -6.87 -16.55 -5.63
N GLY A 164 -6.47 -15.81 -4.59
CA GLY A 164 -5.43 -14.78 -4.68
C GLY A 164 -5.94 -13.36 -4.85
N TRP A 165 -7.21 -13.15 -5.23
CA TRP A 165 -7.78 -11.80 -5.18
C TRP A 165 -7.84 -11.32 -3.73
N ARG A 166 -7.39 -10.08 -3.50
CA ARG A 166 -7.41 -9.46 -2.16
C ARG A 166 -8.32 -8.25 -2.17
N PHE A 167 -9.13 -8.15 -1.13
CA PHE A 167 -10.18 -7.13 -1.02
C PHE A 167 -9.93 -6.27 0.20
N LEU A 168 -9.99 -4.96 0.05
CA LEU A 168 -9.94 -4.01 1.15
C LEU A 168 -11.22 -3.16 1.11
N PRO A 169 -12.28 -3.56 1.81
CA PRO A 169 -13.48 -2.75 1.93
C PRO A 169 -13.18 -1.51 2.78
N SER A 170 -13.54 -0.35 2.26
CA SER A 170 -13.37 0.95 2.92
C SER A 170 -14.63 1.80 2.77
N THR A 171 -14.68 2.91 3.49
CA THR A 171 -15.61 4.01 3.23
C THR A 171 -14.81 5.24 2.87
N VAL A 172 -15.08 5.77 1.68
CA VAL A 172 -14.59 7.08 1.25
C VAL A 172 -15.53 8.14 1.83
N VAL A 173 -14.97 9.13 2.51
CA VAL A 173 -15.69 10.25 3.12
C VAL A 173 -15.27 11.55 2.45
N VAL A 174 -16.24 12.26 1.90
CA VAL A 174 -16.08 13.56 1.23
C VAL A 174 -17.15 14.54 1.70
N THR A 175 -17.03 15.82 1.38
CA THR A 175 -17.93 16.87 1.92
C THR A 175 -18.97 17.38 0.93
N ALA A 176 -18.82 17.12 -0.37
CA ALA A 176 -19.73 17.61 -1.41
C ALA A 176 -19.76 16.67 -2.62
N PRO A 177 -20.83 16.69 -3.44
CA PRO A 177 -20.81 16.02 -4.72
C PRO A 177 -19.75 16.63 -5.66
N GLY A 178 -19.15 15.82 -6.53
CA GLY A 178 -18.14 16.23 -7.50
C GLY A 178 -17.31 15.08 -8.07
N CYS A 179 -16.15 15.45 -8.61
CA CYS A 179 -15.15 14.55 -9.18
C CYS A 179 -13.97 14.37 -8.23
N TYR A 180 -13.64 13.12 -7.96
CA TYR A 180 -12.58 12.77 -7.03
C TYR A 180 -11.56 11.88 -7.73
N ALA A 181 -10.29 12.25 -7.62
CA ALA A 181 -9.20 11.41 -8.09
C ALA A 181 -8.50 10.74 -6.92
N PHE A 182 -8.04 9.53 -7.17
CA PHE A 182 -7.34 8.67 -6.24
C PHE A 182 -6.03 8.24 -6.89
N GLN A 183 -4.92 8.63 -6.28
CA GLN A 183 -3.61 8.08 -6.60
C GLN A 183 -3.42 6.81 -5.79
N ILE A 184 -3.03 5.74 -6.47
CA ILE A 184 -2.62 4.49 -5.84
C ILE A 184 -1.16 4.28 -6.14
N ASP A 185 -0.35 4.22 -5.08
CA ASP A 185 1.08 4.02 -5.14
C ASP A 185 1.44 2.63 -4.67
N GLY A 186 2.10 1.85 -5.53
CA GLY A 186 2.87 0.68 -5.13
C GLY A 186 4.37 1.00 -5.07
N PRO A 187 5.22 0.00 -4.76
CA PRO A 187 6.67 0.20 -4.70
C PRO A 187 7.24 0.80 -5.99
N ASP A 188 6.87 0.25 -7.14
CA ASP A 188 7.48 0.57 -8.44
C ASP A 188 6.50 1.16 -9.46
N TRP A 189 5.28 1.48 -9.04
CA TRP A 189 4.22 1.93 -9.92
C TRP A 189 3.29 2.92 -9.23
N THR A 190 2.63 3.75 -10.04
CA THR A 190 1.59 4.67 -9.61
C THR A 190 0.48 4.64 -10.65
N VAL A 191 -0.77 4.63 -10.21
CA VAL A 191 -1.94 4.78 -11.09
C VAL A 191 -2.92 5.79 -10.51
N THR A 192 -3.76 6.34 -11.38
CA THR A 192 -4.82 7.27 -11.00
C THR A 192 -6.16 6.71 -11.39
N ILE A 193 -7.12 6.77 -10.46
CA ILE A 193 -8.52 6.45 -10.69
C ILE A 193 -9.34 7.71 -10.41
N VAL A 194 -10.20 8.08 -11.35
CA VAL A 194 -11.16 9.18 -11.21
C VAL A 194 -12.56 8.60 -11.05
N MET A 195 -13.27 9.06 -10.03
CA MET A 195 -14.63 8.65 -9.73
C MET A 195 -15.55 9.85 -9.54
N GLU A 196 -16.81 9.66 -9.93
CA GLU A 196 -17.87 10.65 -9.74
C GLU A 196 -18.74 10.27 -8.54
N THR A 197 -19.10 11.23 -7.70
CA THR A 197 -20.08 10.99 -6.64
C THR A 197 -21.48 10.88 -7.20
N ILE A 198 -22.21 9.85 -6.80
CA ILE A 198 -23.62 9.64 -7.15
C ILE A 198 -24.38 9.40 -5.85
N ALA A 199 -25.52 10.03 -5.67
CA ALA A 199 -26.38 9.72 -4.53
C ALA A 199 -26.79 8.24 -4.64
N ASN A 200 -26.66 7.48 -3.55
CA ASN A 200 -27.17 6.12 -3.53
C ASN A 200 -28.69 6.17 -3.79
N PRO A 201 -29.20 5.39 -4.76
CA PRO A 201 -30.63 5.36 -5.07
C PRO A 201 -31.46 4.84 -3.90
#